data_AF-A0A943E6E9-F1
#
_entry.id   AF-A0A943E6E9-F1
#
_cell.length_a   1.000
_cell.length_b   1.000
_cell.length_c   1.000
_cell.angle_alpha   90.00
_cell.angle_beta   90.00
_cell.angle_gamma   90.00
#
_symmetry.space_group_name_H-M   'P 1'
#
loop_
_entity.id
_entity.type
_entity.pdbx_description
1 polymer ?
#
loop_
_entity_poly.entity_id
_entity_poly.type
_entity_poly.pdbx_seq_one_letter_code
_entity_poly.pdbx_strand_id
1 'polypeptide(L)'
;MLVACALTFALCWVPGFAFAGNAEDGAQVAATAHGLSYGIEGFERLAKGTARDMEGQPEGYRFPVDEDVDLVAALAADRVVVWISPKAVEKYGLDPQDNESVSGLKALVCELDSANCMGGAQLGDVDLPWYVTAETTFDAGGYTYGFDERGADGDRYVVIASASGDAKGGARWLDSAQMVEASSVVLRDEQGPLASLASLLGGIDYRPFWVSIKTSGLALVIVFALGLFAAWKTMGTTSRVKGLLDSVFTIPMVLPPTVCGFLLLMLFGRSTGVGQWLIAHGISIVFTWPAAVISAVVVSFPLVYRTALGAFESLDAQMLDAARTLGWSERRIFAKLMMPLGWPSIAAGTVLAFARAMGEFGCTLFFAGNYAGITQTIPIAIYFEWMGGNTSVALFWVVVVIAFSFLVILFINMYTAHSQKYRERGLSRAERKQAKGLAGQGDSLDPVGGDALRIDREALAELMRDDAAPRGGR
;
A
#
# COMPACT_ATOMS: atom_id res chain seq x y z
N MET A 1 1.91 -3.21 -18.49
CA MET A 1 2.19 -4.62 -18.82
C MET A 1 3.27 -4.76 -19.90
N LEU A 2 3.14 -4.18 -21.09
CA LEU A 2 4.16 -4.29 -22.14
C LEU A 2 5.52 -3.63 -21.83
N VAL A 3 5.56 -2.56 -21.03
CA VAL A 3 6.81 -1.86 -20.67
C VAL A 3 7.61 -2.60 -19.58
N ALA A 4 6.94 -3.35 -18.72
CA ALA A 4 7.58 -4.13 -17.65
C ALA A 4 8.23 -5.43 -18.17
N CYS A 5 7.59 -6.09 -19.16
CA CYS A 5 8.17 -7.24 -19.85
C CYS A 5 9.32 -6.87 -20.79
N ALA A 6 9.37 -5.63 -21.30
CA ALA A 6 10.44 -5.18 -22.19
C ALA A 6 11.75 -4.89 -21.45
N LEU A 7 11.69 -4.52 -20.17
CA LEU A 7 12.87 -4.25 -19.34
C LEU A 7 13.52 -5.54 -18.80
N THR A 8 12.75 -6.60 -18.59
CA THR A 8 13.26 -7.92 -18.18
C THR A 8 13.94 -8.67 -19.32
N PHE A 9 13.50 -8.48 -20.57
CA PHE A 9 14.07 -9.16 -21.73
C PHE A 9 15.45 -8.62 -22.19
N ALA A 10 15.80 -7.38 -21.81
CA ALA A 10 17.04 -6.73 -22.26
C ALA A 10 18.28 -7.12 -21.43
N LEU A 11 18.10 -7.72 -20.25
CA LEU A 11 19.20 -8.11 -19.35
C LEU A 11 19.64 -9.58 -19.53
N CYS A 12 18.86 -10.41 -20.22
CA CYS A 12 19.13 -11.84 -20.39
C CYS A 12 20.25 -12.18 -21.38
N TRP A 13 21.00 -11.19 -21.90
CA TRP A 13 22.00 -11.45 -22.96
C TRP A 13 23.37 -10.78 -22.78
N VAL A 14 23.73 -10.45 -21.53
CA VAL A 14 25.08 -10.00 -21.19
C VAL A 14 25.85 -11.19 -20.59
N PRO A 15 27.01 -11.59 -21.14
CA PRO A 15 27.85 -12.63 -20.55
C PRO A 15 28.30 -12.24 -19.13
N GLY A 16 28.15 -13.13 -18.14
CA GLY A 16 28.66 -12.94 -16.77
C GLY A 16 27.65 -12.57 -15.68
N PHE A 17 26.34 -12.65 -15.93
CA PHE A 17 25.30 -12.44 -14.90
C PHE A 17 25.11 -13.68 -14.01
N ALA A 18 25.09 -13.46 -12.69
CA ALA A 18 24.65 -14.43 -11.69
C ALA A 18 23.13 -14.36 -11.52
N PHE A 19 22.51 -15.49 -11.22
CA PHE A 19 21.07 -15.62 -10.98
C PHE A 19 20.89 -16.26 -9.62
N ALA A 20 20.04 -15.69 -8.76
CA ALA A 20 19.63 -16.27 -7.49
C ALA A 20 18.13 -16.59 -7.50
N GLY A 21 17.73 -17.70 -6.88
CA GLY A 21 16.35 -18.16 -6.83
C GLY A 21 16.14 -19.25 -5.78
N ASN A 22 14.89 -19.65 -5.55
CA ASN A 22 14.60 -20.75 -4.62
C ASN A 22 14.92 -22.10 -5.27
N ALA A 23 15.58 -22.98 -4.52
CA ALA A 23 15.77 -24.38 -4.90
C ALA A 23 14.42 -25.12 -5.01
N GLU A 24 14.38 -26.24 -5.74
CA GLU A 24 13.15 -26.99 -6.02
C GLU A 24 12.37 -27.42 -4.76
N ASP A 25 13.08 -27.71 -3.67
CA ASP A 25 12.50 -28.12 -2.38
C ASP A 25 11.88 -26.95 -1.57
N GLY A 26 12.01 -25.71 -2.06
CA GLY A 26 11.36 -24.52 -1.51
C GLY A 26 11.89 -24.04 -0.15
N ALA A 27 12.87 -24.73 0.42
CA ALA A 27 13.43 -24.44 1.75
C ALA A 27 14.72 -23.59 1.73
N GLN A 28 15.44 -23.53 0.61
CA GLN A 28 16.77 -22.93 0.53
C GLN A 28 16.96 -22.09 -0.73
N VAL A 29 17.73 -21.00 -0.61
CA VAL A 29 18.07 -20.10 -1.72
C VAL A 29 19.36 -20.59 -2.39
N ALA A 30 19.37 -20.55 -3.73
CA ALA A 30 20.46 -21.02 -4.57
C ALA A 30 20.86 -19.95 -5.60
N ALA A 31 22.10 -19.97 -6.07
CA ALA A 31 22.59 -19.09 -7.11
C ALA A 31 23.58 -19.76 -8.07
N THR A 32 23.54 -19.41 -9.35
CA THR A 32 24.49 -19.88 -10.37
C THR A 32 24.77 -18.77 -11.39
N ALA A 33 25.91 -18.83 -12.09
CA ALA A 33 26.28 -17.83 -13.10
C ALA A 33 26.79 -18.47 -14.39
N HIS A 34 26.50 -17.83 -15.53
CA HIS A 34 26.87 -18.37 -16.83
C HIS A 34 28.39 -18.32 -17.03
N GLY A 35 29.03 -19.49 -17.16
CA GLY A 35 30.48 -19.62 -17.34
C GLY A 35 31.24 -20.07 -16.08
N LEU A 36 30.57 -20.22 -14.94
CA LEU A 36 31.15 -20.86 -13.75
C LEU A 36 30.89 -22.37 -13.77
N SER A 37 31.84 -23.14 -13.24
CA SER A 37 31.73 -24.59 -13.05
C SER A 37 30.94 -24.96 -11.78
N TYR A 38 30.65 -23.98 -10.93
CA TYR A 38 30.04 -24.14 -9.62
C TYR A 38 28.87 -23.16 -9.42
N GLY A 39 27.98 -23.51 -8.50
CA GLY A 39 26.94 -22.63 -7.96
C GLY A 39 26.87 -22.76 -6.44
N ILE A 40 25.95 -22.02 -5.83
CA ILE A 40 25.74 -21.97 -4.39
C ILE A 40 24.33 -22.45 -4.08
N GLU A 41 24.16 -23.31 -3.09
CA GLU A 41 22.88 -23.79 -2.55
C GLU A 41 22.90 -23.71 -1.02
N GLY A 42 21.74 -23.94 -0.38
CA GLY A 42 21.68 -23.98 1.08
C GLY A 42 22.01 -22.66 1.77
N PHE A 43 21.76 -21.52 1.11
CA PHE A 43 22.09 -20.21 1.68
C PHE A 43 21.29 -19.93 2.96
N GLU A 44 22.00 -19.69 4.05
CA GLU A 44 21.45 -19.27 5.34
C GLU A 44 22.14 -18.01 5.83
N ARG A 45 21.36 -17.05 6.34
CA ARG A 45 21.84 -15.79 6.91
C ARG A 45 21.67 -15.78 8.42
N LEU A 46 22.79 -15.86 9.13
CA LEU A 46 22.85 -15.85 10.60
C LEU A 46 23.05 -14.43 11.12
N ALA A 47 21.96 -13.79 11.52
CA ALA A 47 21.98 -12.41 12.03
C ALA A 47 22.55 -12.26 13.45
N LYS A 48 22.64 -13.36 14.22
CA LYS A 48 23.13 -13.34 15.61
C LYS A 48 23.87 -14.64 15.95
N GLY A 49 25.07 -14.48 16.50
CA GLY A 49 25.85 -15.52 17.14
C GLY A 49 25.72 -15.49 18.66
N THR A 50 26.48 -16.36 19.33
CA THR A 50 26.58 -16.45 20.79
C THR A 50 27.96 -16.02 21.29
N ALA A 51 28.01 -15.34 22.43
CA ALA A 51 29.24 -14.95 23.11
C ALA A 51 29.49 -15.80 24.38
N ARG A 52 28.83 -16.96 24.50
CA ARG A 52 28.99 -17.86 25.65
C ARG A 52 30.34 -18.57 25.57
N ASP A 53 31.01 -18.70 26.71
CA ASP A 53 32.25 -19.48 26.80
C ASP A 53 31.97 -20.97 26.55
N MET A 54 32.84 -21.60 25.75
CA MET A 54 32.80 -23.04 25.47
C MET A 54 34.16 -23.65 25.76
N GLU A 55 34.16 -24.76 26.49
CA GLU A 55 35.37 -25.44 26.93
C GLU A 55 36.17 -25.96 25.72
N GLY A 56 37.46 -25.61 25.64
CA GLY A 56 38.36 -26.03 24.56
C GLY A 56 38.37 -25.15 23.30
N GLN A 57 37.63 -24.03 23.28
CA GLN A 57 37.61 -23.09 22.15
C GLN A 57 38.13 -21.69 22.49
N PRO A 58 38.63 -20.91 21.51
CA PRO A 58 39.03 -19.52 21.70
C PRO A 58 37.84 -18.64 22.11
N GLU A 59 38.08 -17.63 22.97
CA GLU A 59 37.08 -16.62 23.34
C GLU A 59 36.66 -15.78 22.12
N GLY A 60 35.36 -15.60 21.90
CA GLY A 60 34.86 -14.87 20.74
C GLY A 60 33.35 -14.93 20.54
N TYR A 61 32.89 -14.33 19.44
CA TYR A 61 31.51 -14.37 18.98
C TYR A 61 31.34 -15.50 17.96
N ARG A 62 30.39 -16.40 18.20
CA ARG A 62 30.32 -17.70 17.52
C ARG A 62 29.04 -17.88 16.74
N PHE A 63 29.14 -18.39 15.54
CA PHE A 63 28.01 -18.74 14.68
C PHE A 63 28.02 -20.26 14.45
N PRO A 64 26.93 -20.98 14.77
CA PRO A 64 26.81 -22.39 14.43
C PRO A 64 26.69 -22.53 12.92
N VAL A 65 27.39 -23.49 12.33
CA VAL A 65 27.37 -23.75 10.90
C VAL A 65 27.27 -25.24 10.65
N ASP A 66 26.45 -25.66 9.69
CA ASP A 66 26.30 -27.07 9.34
C ASP A 66 27.60 -27.69 8.79
N GLU A 67 27.75 -29.02 8.92
CA GLU A 67 28.96 -29.72 8.46
C GLU A 67 29.18 -29.61 6.94
N ASP A 68 28.10 -29.45 6.18
CA ASP A 68 28.10 -29.43 4.71
C ASP A 68 28.40 -28.03 4.11
N VAL A 69 28.69 -27.03 4.95
CA VAL A 69 28.98 -25.66 4.50
C VAL A 69 30.40 -25.54 3.96
N ASP A 70 30.47 -25.13 2.70
CA ASP A 70 31.71 -24.92 1.95
C ASP A 70 32.07 -23.43 1.77
N LEU A 71 31.13 -22.52 2.00
CA LEU A 71 31.30 -21.08 1.84
C LEU A 71 30.74 -20.34 3.06
N VAL A 72 31.53 -19.42 3.60
CA VAL A 72 31.11 -18.51 4.67
C VAL A 72 31.48 -17.08 4.27
N ALA A 73 30.53 -16.15 4.32
CA ALA A 73 30.79 -14.72 4.17
C ALA A 73 30.44 -13.98 5.47
N ALA A 74 31.48 -13.47 6.14
CA ALA A 74 31.34 -12.61 7.32
C ALA A 74 31.35 -11.14 6.88
N LEU A 75 30.21 -10.45 7.07
CA LEU A 75 30.05 -9.06 6.68
C LEU A 75 30.22 -8.13 7.87
N ALA A 76 31.26 -7.30 7.86
CA ALA A 76 31.46 -6.25 8.85
C ALA A 76 30.96 -4.88 8.33
N ALA A 77 31.08 -3.85 9.16
CA ALA A 77 30.71 -2.49 8.77
C ALA A 77 31.58 -1.90 7.65
N ASP A 78 32.83 -2.37 7.54
CA ASP A 78 33.88 -1.77 6.74
C ASP A 78 34.65 -2.77 5.87
N ARG A 79 34.25 -4.06 5.86
CA ARG A 79 34.89 -5.11 5.05
C ARG A 79 33.96 -6.32 4.87
N VAL A 80 34.32 -7.17 3.91
CA VAL A 80 33.73 -8.49 3.70
C VAL A 80 34.85 -9.53 3.75
N VAL A 81 34.71 -10.55 4.60
CA VAL A 81 35.63 -11.68 4.65
C VAL A 81 34.89 -12.93 4.18
N VAL A 82 35.38 -13.54 3.11
CA VAL A 82 34.80 -14.75 2.51
C VAL A 82 35.78 -15.90 2.70
N TRP A 83 35.31 -16.95 3.33
CA TRP A 83 36.04 -18.20 3.51
C TRP A 83 35.46 -19.29 2.61
N ILE A 84 36.34 -20.03 1.96
CA ILE A 84 36.00 -21.17 1.11
C ILE A 84 36.69 -22.41 1.68
N SER A 85 35.98 -23.53 1.77
CA SER A 85 36.58 -24.77 2.25
C SER A 85 37.74 -25.21 1.34
N PRO A 86 38.86 -25.71 1.90
CA PRO A 86 39.95 -26.26 1.09
C PRO A 86 39.50 -27.37 0.13
N LYS A 87 38.45 -28.12 0.52
CA LYS A 87 37.83 -29.15 -0.31
C LYS A 87 37.13 -28.57 -1.54
N ALA A 88 36.40 -27.46 -1.37
CA ALA A 88 35.74 -26.77 -2.48
C ALA A 88 36.75 -26.10 -3.42
N VAL A 89 37.85 -25.54 -2.87
CA VAL A 89 38.97 -25.01 -3.64
C VAL A 89 39.57 -26.06 -4.58
N GLU A 90 39.87 -27.26 -4.07
CA GLU A 90 40.42 -28.34 -4.88
C GLU A 90 39.40 -28.88 -5.91
N LYS A 91 38.13 -29.05 -5.51
CA LYS A 91 37.07 -29.61 -6.35
C LYS A 91 36.68 -28.72 -7.52
N TYR A 92 36.62 -27.41 -7.31
CA TYR A 92 36.16 -26.44 -8.31
C TYR A 92 37.29 -25.62 -8.94
N GLY A 93 38.53 -25.82 -8.51
CA GLY A 93 39.71 -25.14 -9.06
C GLY A 93 39.73 -23.65 -8.74
N LEU A 94 39.21 -23.25 -7.57
CA LEU A 94 39.13 -21.86 -7.14
C LEU A 94 40.46 -21.39 -6.56
N ASP A 95 41.04 -20.32 -7.09
CA ASP A 95 42.20 -19.67 -6.44
C ASP A 95 41.75 -18.41 -5.68
N PRO A 96 41.81 -18.39 -4.33
CA PRO A 96 41.47 -17.22 -3.52
C PRO A 96 42.30 -15.97 -3.82
N GLN A 97 43.45 -16.11 -4.50
CA GLN A 97 44.34 -15.01 -4.90
C GLN A 97 44.11 -14.55 -6.35
N ASP A 98 43.31 -15.27 -7.13
CA ASP A 98 43.00 -14.93 -8.51
C ASP A 98 41.75 -14.04 -8.60
N ASN A 99 41.91 -12.87 -9.22
CA ASN A 99 40.85 -11.87 -9.35
C ASN A 99 39.67 -12.37 -10.21
N GLU A 100 39.91 -13.25 -11.19
CA GLU A 100 38.84 -13.77 -12.06
C GLU A 100 37.94 -14.75 -11.29
N SER A 101 38.55 -15.68 -10.56
CA SER A 101 37.87 -16.63 -9.66
C SER A 101 37.09 -15.92 -8.55
N VAL A 102 37.66 -14.87 -7.95
CA VAL A 102 37.02 -14.07 -6.89
C VAL A 102 35.86 -13.23 -7.42
N SER A 103 35.93 -12.75 -8.67
CA SER A 103 34.87 -11.95 -9.27
C SER A 103 33.56 -12.73 -9.47
N GLY A 104 33.65 -14.00 -9.88
CA GLY A 104 32.50 -14.89 -10.00
C GLY A 104 31.83 -15.17 -8.65
N LEU A 105 32.65 -15.45 -7.62
CA LEU A 105 32.16 -15.66 -6.26
C LEU A 105 31.48 -14.41 -5.68
N LYS A 106 32.10 -13.24 -5.87
CA LYS A 106 31.54 -11.94 -5.47
C LYS A 106 30.19 -11.70 -6.11
N ALA A 107 30.04 -11.98 -7.41
CA ALA A 107 28.77 -11.85 -8.11
C ALA A 107 27.67 -12.74 -7.49
N LEU A 108 27.97 -14.01 -7.22
CA LEU A 108 27.02 -14.94 -6.60
C LEU A 108 26.60 -14.50 -5.18
N VAL A 109 27.56 -14.08 -4.35
CA VAL A 109 27.29 -13.63 -2.97
C VAL A 109 26.50 -12.31 -2.97
N CYS A 110 26.80 -11.38 -3.87
CA CYS A 110 26.03 -10.14 -4.02
C CYS A 110 24.58 -10.41 -4.47
N GLU A 111 24.35 -11.37 -5.38
CA GLU A 111 22.99 -11.74 -5.79
C GLU A 111 22.23 -12.47 -4.68
N LEU A 112 22.89 -13.31 -3.89
CA LEU A 112 22.28 -13.93 -2.71
C LEU A 112 21.93 -12.89 -1.64
N ASP A 113 22.79 -11.88 -1.44
CA ASP A 113 22.49 -10.75 -0.57
C ASP A 113 21.32 -9.90 -1.09
N SER A 114 21.28 -9.61 -2.39
CA SER A 114 20.19 -8.83 -3.01
C SER A 114 18.84 -9.53 -2.82
N ALA A 115 18.81 -10.86 -2.95
CA ALA A 115 17.62 -11.68 -2.77
C ALA A 115 17.17 -11.81 -1.30
N ASN A 116 18.10 -11.71 -0.33
CA ASN A 116 17.85 -11.97 1.10
C ASN A 116 18.14 -10.77 2.01
N CYS A 117 18.19 -9.56 1.47
CA CYS A 117 18.47 -8.35 2.26
C CYS A 117 17.31 -8.05 3.21
N MET A 118 17.57 -8.07 4.53
CA MET A 118 16.57 -7.78 5.58
C MET A 118 16.53 -6.29 5.96
N GLY A 119 16.72 -5.42 4.96
CA GLY A 119 16.85 -3.96 5.13
C GLY A 119 18.28 -3.50 5.43
N GLY A 120 18.74 -2.44 4.75
CA GLY A 120 20.13 -1.96 4.77
C GLY A 120 20.60 -1.58 3.36
N ALA A 121 21.87 -1.18 3.22
CA ALA A 121 22.50 -1.03 1.90
C ALA A 121 22.91 -2.42 1.40
N GLN A 122 22.63 -2.72 0.13
CA GLN A 122 22.99 -4.00 -0.50
C GLN A 122 24.49 -4.09 -0.69
N LEU A 123 25.05 -5.30 -0.62
CA LEU A 123 26.48 -5.53 -0.76
C LEU A 123 27.01 -5.09 -2.13
N GLY A 124 26.19 -5.20 -3.18
CA GLY A 124 26.52 -4.71 -4.52
C GLY A 124 26.57 -3.19 -4.64
N ASP A 125 25.90 -2.45 -3.75
CA ASP A 125 25.80 -0.99 -3.78
C ASP A 125 26.88 -0.30 -2.94
N VAL A 126 27.64 -1.06 -2.13
CA VAL A 126 28.65 -0.54 -1.21
C VAL A 126 30.04 -1.00 -1.63
N ASP A 127 30.95 -0.03 -1.82
CA ASP A 127 32.35 -0.32 -2.14
C ASP A 127 33.14 -0.66 -0.86
N LEU A 128 33.01 -1.92 -0.41
CA LEU A 128 33.78 -2.48 0.70
C LEU A 128 34.99 -3.27 0.18
N PRO A 129 36.11 -3.34 0.93
CA PRO A 129 37.19 -4.27 0.64
C PRO A 129 36.76 -5.72 0.89
N TRP A 130 37.04 -6.60 -0.08
CA TRP A 130 36.78 -8.04 -0.01
C TRP A 130 38.07 -8.79 0.25
N TYR A 131 38.04 -9.69 1.22
CA TYR A 131 39.12 -10.63 1.52
C TYR A 131 38.61 -12.04 1.31
N VAL A 132 39.23 -12.80 0.40
CA VAL A 132 38.89 -14.20 0.17
C VAL A 132 40.03 -15.07 0.68
N THR A 133 39.72 -16.11 1.44
CA THR A 133 40.70 -17.00 2.04
C THR A 133 40.21 -18.45 2.07
N ALA A 134 41.15 -19.40 2.05
CA ALA A 134 40.89 -20.81 2.31
C ALA A 134 41.57 -21.30 3.61
N GLU A 135 42.24 -20.39 4.31
CA GLU A 135 42.90 -20.71 5.58
C GLU A 135 41.84 -20.92 6.67
N THR A 136 42.11 -21.83 7.61
CA THR A 136 41.22 -22.10 8.75
C THR A 136 41.07 -20.91 9.69
N THR A 137 42.07 -20.00 9.66
CA THR A 137 42.12 -18.81 10.49
C THR A 137 42.61 -17.64 9.63
N PHE A 138 42.00 -16.46 9.80
CA PHE A 138 42.36 -15.27 9.04
C PHE A 138 42.24 -14.01 9.89
N ASP A 139 43.18 -13.07 9.74
CA ASP A 139 43.21 -11.82 10.49
C ASP A 139 42.88 -10.63 9.60
N ALA A 140 41.84 -9.87 9.96
CA ALA A 140 41.48 -8.64 9.26
C ALA A 140 40.85 -7.62 10.19
N GLY A 141 41.34 -6.37 10.15
CA GLY A 141 40.70 -5.25 10.85
C GLY A 141 40.76 -5.29 12.38
N GLY A 142 41.72 -6.01 12.96
CA GLY A 142 41.79 -6.23 14.40
C GLY A 142 40.87 -7.35 14.92
N TYR A 143 40.34 -8.16 14.00
CA TYR A 143 39.56 -9.37 14.28
C TYR A 143 40.27 -10.60 13.71
N THR A 144 40.17 -11.70 14.44
CA THR A 144 40.64 -13.04 14.03
C THR A 144 39.41 -13.90 13.76
N TYR A 145 39.30 -14.43 12.55
CA TYR A 145 38.20 -15.28 12.10
C TYR A 145 38.70 -16.71 12.06
N GLY A 146 38.12 -17.60 12.87
CA GLY A 146 38.32 -19.06 12.81
C GLY A 146 37.11 -19.72 12.18
N PHE A 147 37.29 -20.44 11.08
CA PHE A 147 36.19 -20.95 10.25
C PHE A 147 35.86 -22.45 10.46
N ASP A 148 36.65 -23.17 11.26
CA ASP A 148 36.48 -24.62 11.47
C ASP A 148 36.73 -25.02 12.94
N GLU A 149 36.17 -24.24 13.87
CA GLU A 149 36.28 -24.53 15.31
C GLU A 149 35.20 -25.52 15.74
N ARG A 150 35.58 -26.67 16.29
CA ARG A 150 34.63 -27.71 16.72
C ARG A 150 34.30 -27.60 18.21
N GLY A 151 33.02 -27.66 18.55
CA GLY A 151 32.53 -27.64 19.93
C GLY A 151 32.65 -29.00 20.61
N ALA A 152 32.54 -29.02 21.94
CA ALA A 152 32.45 -30.27 22.70
C ALA A 152 31.24 -31.13 22.30
N ASP A 153 30.20 -30.49 21.75
CA ASP A 153 28.98 -31.12 21.25
C ASP A 153 29.17 -31.76 19.86
N GLY A 154 30.32 -31.57 19.22
CA GLY A 154 30.63 -32.07 17.87
C GLY A 154 30.31 -31.09 16.74
N ASP A 155 29.50 -30.07 17.03
CA ASP A 155 29.07 -29.06 16.05
C ASP A 155 30.21 -28.11 15.64
N ARG A 156 30.11 -27.60 14.42
CA ARG A 156 31.09 -26.70 13.80
C ARG A 156 30.68 -25.25 13.99
N TYR A 157 31.65 -24.40 14.31
CA TYR A 157 31.44 -22.98 14.56
C TYR A 157 32.42 -22.11 13.77
N VAL A 158 31.91 -20.96 13.34
CA VAL A 158 32.76 -19.83 12.95
C VAL A 158 32.90 -18.91 14.16
N VAL A 159 34.14 -18.69 14.60
CA VAL A 159 34.48 -17.91 15.78
C VAL A 159 35.20 -16.64 15.37
N ILE A 160 34.67 -15.50 15.79
CA ILE A 160 35.27 -14.19 15.57
C ILE A 160 35.80 -13.70 16.90
N ALA A 161 37.12 -13.55 17.02
CA ALA A 161 37.78 -13.01 18.19
C ALA A 161 38.25 -11.57 17.94
N SER A 162 38.33 -10.75 18.99
CA SER A 162 38.92 -9.41 18.91
C SER A 162 39.82 -9.15 20.11
N ALA A 163 41.01 -8.62 19.85
CA ALA A 163 41.95 -8.21 20.89
C ALA A 163 41.41 -7.05 21.76
N SER A 164 40.40 -6.31 21.29
CA SER A 164 39.77 -5.20 22.03
C SER A 164 38.61 -5.65 22.93
N GLY A 165 38.19 -6.92 22.82
CA GLY A 165 37.05 -7.49 23.55
C GLY A 165 35.67 -7.29 22.89
N ASP A 166 35.54 -6.44 21.86
CA ASP A 166 34.28 -6.26 21.11
C ASP A 166 34.21 -7.17 19.87
N ALA A 167 34.05 -8.47 20.08
CA ALA A 167 33.99 -9.45 19.00
C ALA A 167 32.76 -9.30 18.06
N LYS A 168 31.70 -8.60 18.48
CA LYS A 168 30.48 -8.41 17.66
C LYS A 168 30.69 -7.45 16.50
N GLY A 169 31.67 -6.56 16.59
CA GLY A 169 32.01 -5.63 15.51
C GLY A 169 32.62 -6.31 14.29
N GLY A 170 33.11 -7.54 14.41
CA GLY A 170 33.77 -8.29 13.34
C GLY A 170 32.79 -8.91 12.32
N ALA A 171 31.53 -9.12 12.67
CA ALA A 171 30.48 -9.48 11.71
C ALA A 171 29.10 -9.03 12.19
N ARG A 172 28.39 -8.27 11.36
CA ARG A 172 26.98 -7.90 11.54
C ARG A 172 26.05 -9.09 11.31
N TRP A 173 26.37 -9.88 10.30
CA TRP A 173 25.75 -11.17 10.00
C TRP A 173 26.79 -12.07 9.34
N LEU A 174 26.50 -13.37 9.39
CA LEU A 174 27.30 -14.41 8.75
C LEU A 174 26.42 -15.16 7.77
N ASP A 175 26.81 -15.15 6.50
CA ASP A 175 26.12 -15.89 5.46
C ASP A 175 26.86 -17.20 5.24
N SER A 176 26.16 -18.33 5.35
CA SER A 176 26.71 -19.68 5.13
C SER A 176 26.01 -20.35 3.97
N ALA A 177 26.76 -21.06 3.13
CA ALA A 177 26.19 -21.78 2.00
C ALA A 177 27.06 -22.97 1.56
N GLN A 178 26.45 -23.88 0.80
CA GLN A 178 27.12 -25.02 0.20
C GLN A 178 27.49 -24.72 -1.26
N MET A 179 28.67 -25.17 -1.69
CA MET A 179 29.06 -25.10 -3.10
C MET A 179 28.70 -26.39 -3.81
N VAL A 180 27.96 -26.27 -4.90
CA VAL A 180 27.48 -27.39 -5.72
C VAL A 180 27.90 -27.20 -7.17
N GLU A 181 27.76 -28.25 -7.99
CA GLU A 181 28.08 -28.15 -9.41
C GLU A 181 27.10 -27.20 -10.11
N ALA A 182 27.57 -26.35 -11.03
CA ALA A 182 26.69 -25.40 -11.71
C ALA A 182 25.51 -26.07 -12.45
N SER A 183 25.70 -27.33 -12.89
CA SER A 183 24.69 -28.15 -13.56
C SER A 183 23.63 -28.73 -12.62
N SER A 184 23.94 -28.85 -11.31
CA SER A 184 23.02 -29.36 -10.30
C SER A 184 22.15 -28.27 -9.69
N VAL A 185 22.53 -27.00 -9.84
CA VAL A 185 21.71 -25.85 -9.42
C VAL A 185 20.52 -25.71 -10.35
N VAL A 186 19.44 -26.39 -10.00
CA VAL A 186 18.12 -26.17 -10.60
C VAL A 186 17.51 -24.99 -9.87
N LEU A 187 17.87 -23.78 -10.30
CA LEU A 187 17.04 -22.62 -10.00
C LEU A 187 15.65 -22.95 -10.53
N ARG A 188 14.58 -22.64 -9.78
CA ARG A 188 13.25 -22.56 -10.37
C ARG A 188 13.35 -21.62 -11.56
N ASP A 189 13.47 -22.20 -12.75
CA ASP A 189 13.24 -21.51 -14.02
C ASP A 189 11.88 -20.86 -13.81
N GLU A 190 11.82 -19.53 -13.89
CA GLU A 190 10.56 -18.83 -13.78
C GLU A 190 9.66 -19.41 -14.87
N GLN A 191 8.82 -20.35 -14.46
CA GLN A 191 7.82 -20.99 -15.29
C GLN A 191 7.20 -19.87 -16.11
N GLY A 192 7.33 -19.94 -17.44
CA GLY A 192 7.07 -18.81 -18.32
C GLY A 192 5.78 -18.08 -17.91
N PRO A 193 5.67 -16.75 -18.08
CA PRO A 193 4.81 -15.85 -17.30
C PRO A 193 3.36 -16.29 -17.11
N LEU A 194 2.81 -17.13 -18.00
CA LEU A 194 1.48 -17.72 -17.91
C LEU A 194 1.37 -18.90 -16.93
N ALA A 195 2.39 -19.74 -16.79
CA ALA A 195 2.41 -20.88 -15.88
C ALA A 195 2.63 -20.46 -14.42
N SER A 196 3.49 -19.46 -14.20
CA SER A 196 3.65 -18.76 -12.92
C SER A 196 2.38 -17.97 -12.54
N LEU A 197 1.71 -17.33 -13.50
CA LEU A 197 0.38 -16.77 -13.28
C LEU A 197 -0.66 -17.85 -12.92
N ALA A 198 -0.65 -18.99 -13.60
CA ALA A 198 -1.61 -20.07 -13.35
C ALA A 198 -1.43 -20.71 -11.96
N SER A 199 -0.18 -20.93 -11.53
CA SER A 199 0.11 -21.43 -10.18
C SER A 199 -0.21 -20.39 -9.10
N LEU A 200 0.10 -19.12 -9.34
CA LEU A 200 -0.24 -18.01 -8.44
C LEU A 200 -1.76 -17.83 -8.32
N LEU A 201 -2.50 -17.84 -9.43
CA LEU A 201 -3.97 -17.77 -9.44
C LEU A 201 -4.61 -18.99 -8.77
N GLY A 202 -4.01 -20.17 -8.88
CA GLY A 202 -4.48 -21.38 -8.21
C GLY A 202 -4.29 -21.35 -6.68
N GLY A 203 -3.26 -20.65 -6.19
CA GLY A 203 -2.93 -20.55 -4.77
C GLY A 203 -3.53 -19.35 -4.02
N ILE A 204 -4.18 -18.41 -4.73
CA ILE A 204 -4.73 -17.20 -4.11
C ILE A 204 -6.02 -17.49 -3.33
N ASP A 205 -6.06 -17.05 -2.07
CA ASP A 205 -7.32 -16.98 -1.32
C ASP A 205 -8.16 -15.78 -1.79
N TYR A 206 -9.22 -16.03 -2.55
CA TYR A 206 -10.14 -15.01 -3.05
C TYR A 206 -11.15 -14.49 -2.01
N ARG A 207 -11.16 -15.02 -0.79
CA ARG A 207 -12.08 -14.56 0.27
C ARG A 207 -12.01 -13.05 0.54
N PRO A 208 -10.82 -12.39 0.58
CA PRO A 208 -10.75 -10.95 0.84
C PRO A 208 -11.46 -10.10 -0.21
N PHE A 209 -11.47 -10.55 -1.47
CA PHE A 209 -12.21 -9.89 -2.55
C PHE A 209 -13.72 -9.86 -2.27
N TRP A 210 -14.28 -11.03 -1.95
CA TRP A 210 -15.70 -11.15 -1.65
C TRP A 210 -16.10 -10.40 -0.39
N VAL A 211 -15.27 -10.45 0.66
CA VAL A 211 -15.48 -9.68 1.89
C VAL A 211 -15.46 -8.18 1.58
N SER A 212 -14.51 -7.70 0.80
CA SER A 212 -14.43 -6.28 0.39
C SER A 212 -15.68 -5.84 -0.37
N ILE A 213 -16.09 -6.56 -1.42
CA ILE A 213 -17.27 -6.19 -2.22
C ILE A 213 -18.56 -6.24 -1.39
N LYS A 214 -18.73 -7.29 -0.59
CA LYS A 214 -19.92 -7.44 0.27
C LYS A 214 -20.00 -6.30 1.29
N THR A 215 -18.88 -5.95 1.90
CA THR A 215 -18.79 -4.90 2.92
C THR A 215 -19.02 -3.53 2.32
N SER A 216 -18.28 -3.17 1.25
CA SER A 216 -18.39 -1.86 0.60
C SER A 216 -19.74 -1.68 -0.10
N GLY A 217 -20.29 -2.74 -0.70
CA GLY A 217 -21.61 -2.71 -1.34
C GLY A 217 -22.73 -2.46 -0.34
N LEU A 218 -22.74 -3.16 0.80
CA LEU A 218 -23.74 -2.91 1.85
C LEU A 218 -23.53 -1.53 2.49
N ALA A 219 -22.28 -1.15 2.78
CA ALA A 219 -21.97 0.16 3.32
C ALA A 219 -22.44 1.28 2.40
N LEU A 220 -22.28 1.13 1.08
CA LEU A 220 -22.73 2.11 0.09
C LEU A 220 -24.24 2.34 0.16
N VAL A 221 -25.05 1.27 0.23
CA VAL A 221 -26.51 1.38 0.33
C VAL A 221 -26.91 2.13 1.60
N ILE A 222 -26.29 1.79 2.72
CA ILE A 222 -26.54 2.43 4.02
C ILE A 222 -26.13 3.91 3.96
N VAL A 223 -24.93 4.20 3.47
CA VAL A 223 -24.37 5.56 3.37
C VAL A 223 -25.17 6.42 2.43
N PHE A 224 -25.61 5.88 1.30
CA PHE A 224 -26.48 6.59 0.37
C PHE A 224 -27.79 7.02 1.05
N ALA A 225 -28.46 6.08 1.73
CA ALA A 225 -29.71 6.37 2.42
C ALA A 225 -29.53 7.35 3.58
N LEU A 226 -28.55 7.10 4.46
CA LEU A 226 -28.27 7.94 5.63
C LEU A 226 -27.76 9.32 5.23
N GLY A 227 -26.85 9.40 4.27
CA GLY A 227 -26.26 10.65 3.79
C GLY A 227 -27.30 11.56 3.16
N LEU A 228 -28.18 11.01 2.31
CA LEU A 228 -29.31 11.75 1.74
C LEU A 228 -30.31 12.21 2.79
N PHE A 229 -30.67 11.32 3.71
CA PHE A 229 -31.60 11.65 4.78
C PHE A 229 -31.04 12.77 5.68
N ALA A 230 -29.76 12.67 6.06
CA ALA A 230 -29.07 13.67 6.84
C ALA A 230 -28.99 15.01 6.10
N ALA A 231 -28.60 15.02 4.83
CA ALA A 231 -28.54 16.24 4.01
C ALA A 231 -29.91 16.92 3.87
N TRP A 232 -30.96 16.15 3.59
CA TRP A 232 -32.33 16.67 3.50
C TRP A 232 -32.80 17.26 4.84
N LYS A 233 -32.52 16.59 5.96
CA LYS A 233 -32.91 17.08 7.28
C LYS A 233 -32.14 18.32 7.69
N THR A 234 -30.85 18.40 7.38
CA THR A 234 -30.02 19.57 7.69
C THR A 234 -30.50 20.83 6.96
N MET A 235 -30.98 20.71 5.71
CA MET A 235 -31.44 21.85 4.92
C MET A 235 -32.60 22.63 5.56
N GLY A 236 -33.47 21.94 6.30
CA GLY A 236 -34.64 22.54 6.96
C GLY A 236 -34.36 23.13 8.36
N THR A 237 -33.10 23.21 8.79
CA THR A 237 -32.73 23.68 10.14
C THR A 237 -32.21 25.12 10.15
N THR A 238 -32.18 25.73 11.33
CA THR A 238 -31.61 27.07 11.51
C THR A 238 -30.09 27.06 11.29
N SER A 239 -29.52 28.21 10.88
CA SER A 239 -28.08 28.33 10.54
C SER A 239 -27.14 27.78 11.64
N ARG A 240 -27.46 28.00 12.92
CA ARG A 240 -26.65 27.46 14.04
C ARG A 240 -26.72 25.94 14.17
N VAL A 241 -27.93 25.37 14.08
CA VAL A 241 -28.13 23.91 14.18
C VAL A 241 -27.52 23.23 12.97
N LYS A 242 -27.69 23.81 11.79
CA LYS A 242 -27.06 23.38 10.55
C LYS A 242 -25.55 23.30 10.69
N GLY A 243 -24.88 24.36 11.16
CA GLY A 243 -23.44 24.35 11.38
C GLY A 243 -22.96 23.27 12.36
N LEU A 244 -23.71 23.04 13.44
CA LEU A 244 -23.41 21.97 14.40
C LEU A 244 -23.55 20.57 13.78
N LEU A 245 -24.69 20.28 13.13
CA LEU A 245 -24.93 19.01 12.45
C LEU A 245 -23.87 18.74 11.38
N ASP A 246 -23.58 19.76 10.58
CA ASP A 246 -22.57 19.71 9.54
C ASP A 246 -21.18 19.38 10.09
N SER A 247 -20.78 20.02 11.19
CA SER A 247 -19.53 19.71 11.89
C SER A 247 -19.51 18.25 12.36
N VAL A 248 -20.56 17.80 13.07
CA VAL A 248 -20.64 16.43 13.60
C VAL A 248 -20.58 15.38 12.49
N PHE A 249 -21.32 15.60 11.40
CA PHE A 249 -21.38 14.68 10.28
C PHE A 249 -20.10 14.65 9.44
N THR A 250 -19.27 15.69 9.50
CA THR A 250 -18.03 15.76 8.73
C THR A 250 -16.76 15.47 9.52
N ILE A 251 -16.81 15.45 10.87
CA ILE A 251 -15.69 15.05 11.72
C ILE A 251 -15.01 13.74 11.28
N PRO A 252 -15.73 12.65 10.93
CA PRO A 252 -15.09 11.40 10.52
C PRO A 252 -14.22 11.51 9.25
N MET A 253 -14.46 12.53 8.42
CA MET A 253 -13.67 12.80 7.22
C MET A 253 -12.30 13.40 7.55
N VAL A 254 -12.21 14.14 8.65
CA VAL A 254 -10.99 14.87 9.07
C VAL A 254 -10.17 14.03 10.05
N LEU A 255 -10.82 13.18 10.83
CA LEU A 255 -10.14 12.29 11.77
C LEU A 255 -9.33 11.20 11.02
N PRO A 256 -8.14 10.84 11.54
CA PRO A 256 -7.45 9.65 11.07
C PRO A 256 -8.37 8.42 11.18
N PRO A 257 -8.40 7.51 10.19
CA PRO A 257 -9.30 6.35 10.22
C PRO A 257 -9.09 5.46 11.46
N THR A 258 -7.85 5.37 11.93
CA THR A 258 -7.48 4.68 13.16
C THR A 258 -8.19 5.27 14.38
N VAL A 259 -8.29 6.60 14.48
CA VAL A 259 -9.00 7.28 15.56
C VAL A 259 -10.49 6.96 15.48
N CYS A 260 -11.09 6.99 14.28
CA CYS A 260 -12.48 6.58 14.09
C CYS A 260 -12.73 5.13 14.55
N GLY A 261 -11.86 4.19 14.13
CA GLY A 261 -11.95 2.79 14.53
C GLY A 261 -11.82 2.60 16.04
N PHE A 262 -10.88 3.30 16.66
CA PHE A 262 -10.68 3.27 18.11
C PHE A 262 -11.89 3.83 18.87
N LEU A 263 -12.46 4.95 18.43
CA LEU A 263 -13.68 5.50 19.05
C LEU A 263 -14.88 4.57 18.91
N LEU A 264 -15.04 3.90 17.75
CA LEU A 264 -16.08 2.89 17.56
C LEU A 264 -15.86 1.68 18.47
N LEU A 265 -14.62 1.20 18.58
CA LEU A 265 -14.26 0.13 19.50
C LEU A 265 -14.56 0.51 20.96
N MET A 266 -14.24 1.74 21.36
CA MET A 266 -14.60 2.26 22.69
C MET A 266 -16.12 2.32 22.87
N LEU A 267 -16.87 2.80 21.88
CA LEU A 267 -18.32 2.93 21.98
C LEU A 267 -19.02 1.57 22.08
N PHE A 268 -18.64 0.61 21.25
CA PHE A 268 -19.27 -0.72 21.16
C PHE A 268 -18.56 -1.81 21.97
N GLY A 269 -17.50 -1.45 22.70
CA GLY A 269 -16.70 -2.34 23.51
C GLY A 269 -17.49 -3.02 24.64
N ARG A 270 -17.03 -4.19 25.09
CA ARG A 270 -17.71 -4.98 26.14
C ARG A 270 -17.85 -4.25 27.48
N SER A 271 -17.01 -3.26 27.74
CA SER A 271 -16.94 -2.51 28.99
C SER A 271 -17.81 -1.24 29.02
N THR A 272 -18.51 -0.90 27.93
CA THR A 272 -19.31 0.33 27.85
C THR A 272 -20.81 0.05 27.94
N GLY A 273 -21.58 1.05 28.37
CA GLY A 273 -23.04 0.91 28.53
C GLY A 273 -23.74 0.52 27.23
N VAL A 274 -23.31 1.06 26.09
CA VAL A 274 -23.86 0.71 24.76
C VAL A 274 -23.49 -0.73 24.38
N GLY A 275 -22.23 -1.12 24.54
CA GLY A 275 -21.79 -2.48 24.25
C GLY A 275 -22.47 -3.51 25.15
N GLN A 276 -22.56 -3.24 26.46
CA GLN A 276 -23.27 -4.10 27.41
C GLN A 276 -24.75 -4.23 27.09
N TRP A 277 -25.42 -3.13 26.73
CA TRP A 277 -26.83 -3.16 26.32
C TRP A 277 -27.04 -4.02 25.08
N LEU A 278 -26.18 -3.90 24.06
CA LEU A 278 -26.25 -4.75 22.86
C LEU A 278 -26.00 -6.23 23.18
N ILE A 279 -25.00 -6.51 24.01
CA ILE A 279 -24.66 -7.88 24.44
C ILE A 279 -25.81 -8.50 25.24
N ALA A 280 -26.48 -7.72 26.10
CA ALA A 280 -27.66 -8.17 26.83
C ALA A 280 -28.82 -8.57 25.91
N HIS A 281 -28.88 -8.00 24.71
CA HIS A 281 -29.83 -8.37 23.65
C HIS A 281 -29.28 -9.42 22.68
N GLY A 282 -28.13 -10.04 23.00
CA GLY A 282 -27.50 -11.10 22.19
C GLY A 282 -26.74 -10.60 20.96
N ILE A 283 -26.46 -9.30 20.85
CA ILE A 283 -25.78 -8.70 19.70
C ILE A 283 -24.34 -8.34 20.09
N SER A 284 -23.36 -9.00 19.46
CA SER A 284 -21.94 -8.64 19.57
C SER A 284 -21.45 -8.07 18.24
N ILE A 285 -21.02 -6.81 18.25
CA ILE A 285 -20.62 -6.09 17.03
C ILE A 285 -19.10 -6.09 16.86
N VAL A 286 -18.34 -5.88 17.93
CA VAL A 286 -16.87 -5.82 17.88
C VAL A 286 -16.30 -7.13 17.33
N PHE A 287 -15.28 -7.06 16.46
CA PHE A 287 -14.65 -8.22 15.82
C PHE A 287 -15.58 -9.08 14.96
N THR A 288 -16.59 -8.45 14.34
CA THR A 288 -17.54 -9.14 13.44
C THR A 288 -17.62 -8.46 12.07
N TRP A 289 -18.19 -9.15 11.09
CA TRP A 289 -18.44 -8.57 9.76
C TRP A 289 -19.33 -7.30 9.81
N PRO A 290 -20.40 -7.23 10.63
CA PRO A 290 -21.11 -5.98 10.87
C PRO A 290 -20.24 -4.80 11.33
N ALA A 291 -19.22 -5.02 12.17
CA ALA A 291 -18.29 -3.96 12.52
C ALA A 291 -17.53 -3.43 11.29
N ALA A 292 -17.12 -4.31 10.35
CA ALA A 292 -16.46 -3.87 9.13
C ALA A 292 -17.38 -2.99 8.27
N VAL A 293 -18.67 -3.33 8.19
CA VAL A 293 -19.67 -2.52 7.49
C VAL A 293 -19.85 -1.16 8.19
N ILE A 294 -19.95 -1.13 9.52
CA ILE A 294 -20.09 0.12 10.29
C ILE A 294 -18.84 1.00 10.11
N SER A 295 -17.63 0.43 10.17
CA SER A 295 -16.38 1.15 9.91
C SER A 295 -16.43 1.82 8.54
N ALA A 296 -16.78 1.06 7.49
CA ALA A 296 -16.90 1.56 6.13
C ALA A 296 -18.00 2.64 6.00
N VAL A 297 -19.12 2.50 6.70
CA VAL A 297 -20.20 3.51 6.71
C VAL A 297 -19.70 4.81 7.33
N VAL A 298 -19.07 4.76 8.51
CA VAL A 298 -18.64 5.96 9.25
C VAL A 298 -17.62 6.78 8.47
N VAL A 299 -16.64 6.13 7.84
CA VAL A 299 -15.60 6.84 7.08
C VAL A 299 -16.06 7.33 5.71
N SER A 300 -17.07 6.71 5.10
CA SER A 300 -17.57 7.10 3.77
C SER A 300 -18.82 7.99 3.80
N PHE A 301 -19.57 7.99 4.90
CA PHE A 301 -20.76 8.81 5.11
C PHE A 301 -20.58 10.31 4.83
N PRO A 302 -19.50 10.98 5.29
CA PRO A 302 -19.32 12.41 5.08
C PRO A 302 -19.30 12.81 3.60
N LEU A 303 -18.83 11.91 2.72
CA LEU A 303 -18.67 12.18 1.30
C LEU A 303 -20.04 12.29 0.61
N VAL A 304 -20.99 11.40 0.92
CA VAL A 304 -22.37 11.50 0.40
C VAL A 304 -23.10 12.67 1.02
N TYR A 305 -22.99 12.82 2.34
CA TYR A 305 -23.66 13.90 3.05
C TYR A 305 -23.27 15.29 2.51
N ARG A 306 -21.97 15.58 2.36
CA ARG A 306 -21.49 16.88 1.85
C ARG A 306 -21.88 17.15 0.40
N THR A 307 -21.74 16.15 -0.46
CA THR A 307 -22.07 16.29 -1.88
C THR A 307 -23.58 16.45 -2.09
N ALA A 308 -24.41 15.72 -1.34
CA ALA A 308 -25.85 15.88 -1.36
C ALA A 308 -26.29 17.24 -0.79
N LEU A 309 -25.72 17.65 0.35
CA LEU A 309 -26.05 18.93 0.97
C LEU A 309 -25.68 20.10 0.04
N GLY A 310 -24.47 20.10 -0.52
CA GLY A 310 -24.06 21.13 -1.48
C GLY A 310 -24.94 21.14 -2.74
N ALA A 311 -25.37 19.97 -3.22
CA ALA A 311 -26.31 19.89 -4.34
C ALA A 311 -27.66 20.53 -4.01
N PHE A 312 -28.20 20.27 -2.83
CA PHE A 312 -29.48 20.84 -2.40
C PHE A 312 -29.40 22.34 -2.11
N GLU A 313 -28.28 22.81 -1.56
CA GLU A 313 -28.03 24.24 -1.30
C GLU A 313 -27.82 25.05 -2.57
N SER A 314 -27.32 24.42 -3.63
CA SER A 314 -27.15 25.07 -4.95
C SER A 314 -28.47 25.30 -5.69
N LEU A 315 -29.57 24.72 -5.23
CA LEU A 315 -30.89 24.90 -5.85
C LEU A 315 -31.43 26.29 -5.51
N ASP A 316 -32.06 26.92 -6.50
CA ASP A 316 -32.73 28.21 -6.30
C ASP A 316 -33.86 28.09 -5.28
N ALA A 317 -33.78 28.89 -4.21
CA ALA A 317 -34.79 28.95 -3.17
C ALA A 317 -36.16 29.37 -3.72
N GLN A 318 -36.21 30.25 -4.72
CA GLN A 318 -37.47 30.71 -5.33
C GLN A 318 -38.21 29.56 -6.02
N MET A 319 -37.46 28.63 -6.63
CA MET A 319 -38.04 27.44 -7.25
C MET A 319 -38.67 26.51 -6.20
N LEU A 320 -38.04 26.37 -5.03
CA LEU A 320 -38.59 25.58 -3.92
C LEU A 320 -39.85 26.24 -3.36
N ASP A 321 -39.85 27.57 -3.19
CA ASP A 321 -41.00 28.33 -2.71
C ASP A 321 -42.17 28.30 -3.70
N ALA A 322 -41.90 28.37 -5.01
CA ALA A 322 -42.92 28.19 -6.04
C ALA A 322 -43.55 26.79 -6.01
N ALA A 323 -42.77 25.73 -5.74
CA ALA A 323 -43.33 24.39 -5.56
C ALA A 323 -44.24 24.30 -4.31
N ARG A 324 -43.89 25.00 -3.22
CA ARG A 324 -44.71 25.09 -2.00
C ARG A 324 -46.03 25.81 -2.26
N THR A 325 -46.04 26.90 -3.03
CA THR A 325 -47.29 27.62 -3.37
C THR A 325 -48.23 26.79 -4.26
N LEU A 326 -47.69 25.88 -5.07
CA LEU A 326 -48.46 24.86 -5.82
C LEU A 326 -48.99 23.71 -4.93
N GLY A 327 -48.84 23.80 -3.60
CA GLY A 327 -49.34 22.82 -2.65
C GLY A 327 -48.53 21.53 -2.58
N TRP A 328 -47.28 21.51 -3.06
CA TRP A 328 -46.44 20.32 -2.93
C TRP A 328 -45.94 20.17 -1.50
N SER A 329 -46.03 18.95 -0.95
CA SER A 329 -45.43 18.63 0.35
C SER A 329 -43.90 18.54 0.25
N GLU A 330 -43.18 18.82 1.34
CA GLU A 330 -41.70 18.75 1.37
C GLU A 330 -41.14 17.40 0.90
N ARG A 331 -41.86 16.29 1.16
CA ARG A 331 -41.49 14.96 0.65
C ARG A 331 -41.62 14.87 -0.88
N ARG A 332 -42.67 15.48 -1.45
CA ARG A 332 -42.87 15.56 -2.91
C ARG A 332 -41.81 16.47 -3.54
N ILE A 333 -41.52 17.62 -2.93
CA ILE A 333 -40.46 18.55 -3.38
C ILE A 333 -39.10 17.82 -3.37
N PHE A 334 -38.77 17.12 -2.29
CA PHE A 334 -37.55 16.33 -2.21
C PHE A 334 -37.45 15.28 -3.32
N ALA A 335 -38.47 14.43 -3.47
CA ALA A 335 -38.41 13.30 -4.40
C ALA A 335 -38.55 13.70 -5.88
N LYS A 336 -39.32 14.75 -6.20
CA LYS A 336 -39.66 15.14 -7.59
C LYS A 336 -38.88 16.35 -8.10
N LEU A 337 -38.28 17.15 -7.22
CA LEU A 337 -37.55 18.36 -7.61
C LEU A 337 -36.09 18.29 -7.16
N MET A 338 -35.82 18.15 -5.86
CA MET A 338 -34.45 18.21 -5.33
C MET A 338 -33.60 17.02 -5.76
N MET A 339 -34.13 15.80 -5.63
CA MET A 339 -33.41 14.57 -5.98
C MET A 339 -33.04 14.50 -7.47
N PRO A 340 -33.96 14.74 -8.43
CA PRO A 340 -33.61 14.72 -9.84
C PRO A 340 -32.60 15.81 -10.25
N LEU A 341 -32.72 17.02 -9.70
CA LEU A 341 -31.82 18.13 -10.03
C LEU A 341 -30.44 17.96 -9.39
N GLY A 342 -30.39 17.43 -8.17
CA GLY A 342 -29.14 17.14 -7.45
C GLY A 342 -28.48 15.81 -7.84
N TRP A 343 -29.15 14.97 -8.64
CA TRP A 343 -28.71 13.61 -8.96
C TRP A 343 -27.26 13.52 -9.47
N PRO A 344 -26.79 14.38 -10.39
CA PRO A 344 -25.40 14.29 -10.87
C PRO A 344 -24.37 14.43 -9.75
N SER A 345 -24.59 15.37 -8.83
CA SER A 345 -23.70 15.61 -7.69
C SER A 345 -23.80 14.50 -6.64
N ILE A 346 -25.01 14.03 -6.35
CA ILE A 346 -25.27 12.92 -5.42
C ILE A 346 -24.63 11.64 -5.94
N ALA A 347 -24.79 11.33 -7.23
CA ALA A 347 -24.21 10.15 -7.87
C ALA A 347 -22.68 10.20 -7.80
N ALA A 348 -22.07 11.34 -8.14
CA ALA A 348 -20.62 11.52 -8.01
C ALA A 348 -20.13 11.29 -6.57
N GLY A 349 -20.81 11.88 -5.58
CA GLY A 349 -20.48 11.70 -4.17
C GLY A 349 -20.67 10.28 -3.66
N THR A 350 -21.70 9.59 -4.14
CA THR A 350 -21.97 8.18 -3.84
C THR A 350 -20.82 7.30 -4.30
N VAL A 351 -20.25 7.57 -5.48
CA VAL A 351 -19.15 6.75 -5.96
C VAL A 351 -17.83 7.07 -5.27
N LEU A 352 -17.59 8.33 -4.91
CA LEU A 352 -16.45 8.69 -4.05
C LEU A 352 -16.56 7.98 -2.69
N ALA A 353 -17.77 7.91 -2.12
CA ALA A 353 -18.02 7.16 -0.89
C ALA A 353 -17.78 5.66 -1.06
N PHE A 354 -18.19 5.07 -2.20
CA PHE A 354 -17.90 3.67 -2.51
C PHE A 354 -16.39 3.40 -2.61
N ALA A 355 -15.66 4.24 -3.35
CA ALA A 355 -14.21 4.15 -3.47
C ALA A 355 -13.55 4.26 -2.08
N ARG A 356 -14.03 5.20 -1.25
CA ARG A 356 -13.55 5.38 0.12
C ARG A 356 -13.83 4.16 1.01
N ALA A 357 -15.00 3.53 0.89
CA ALA A 357 -15.38 2.33 1.64
C ALA A 357 -14.56 1.09 1.21
N MET A 358 -14.31 0.93 -0.10
CA MET A 358 -13.49 -0.16 -0.65
C MET A 358 -12.04 -0.11 -0.16
N GLY A 359 -11.48 1.10 -0.02
CA GLY A 359 -10.11 1.34 0.43
C GLY A 359 -9.95 1.48 1.95
N GLU A 360 -10.99 1.25 2.75
CA GLU A 360 -10.89 1.39 4.19
C GLU A 360 -10.04 0.28 4.82
N PHE A 361 -9.06 0.69 5.63
CA PHE A 361 -8.10 -0.17 6.30
C PHE A 361 -8.10 0.07 7.81
N GLY A 362 -7.71 1.26 8.26
CA GLY A 362 -7.41 1.54 9.67
C GLY A 362 -8.62 1.43 10.60
N CYS A 363 -9.77 1.98 10.20
CA CYS A 363 -11.00 1.91 10.99
C CYS A 363 -11.50 0.46 11.11
N THR A 364 -11.44 -0.31 10.02
CA THR A 364 -11.86 -1.71 9.98
C THR A 364 -10.93 -2.60 10.80
N LEU A 365 -9.61 -2.42 10.68
CA LEU A 365 -8.64 -3.23 11.42
C LEU A 365 -8.80 -3.07 12.94
N PHE A 366 -9.04 -1.85 13.43
CA PHE A 366 -9.24 -1.60 14.86
C PHE A 366 -10.57 -2.12 15.40
N PHE A 367 -11.67 -1.98 14.64
CA PHE A 367 -13.00 -2.30 15.15
C PHE A 367 -13.48 -3.73 14.80
N ALA A 368 -13.20 -4.19 13.58
CA ALA A 368 -13.60 -5.49 13.07
C ALA A 368 -12.46 -6.53 13.12
N GLY A 369 -11.21 -6.12 13.24
CA GLY A 369 -10.06 -7.02 13.28
C GLY A 369 -9.75 -7.69 11.94
N ASN A 370 -8.77 -8.60 11.95
CA ASN A 370 -8.35 -9.36 10.78
C ASN A 370 -8.70 -10.85 10.94
N TYR A 371 -9.88 -11.25 10.46
CA TYR A 371 -10.31 -12.66 10.40
C TYR A 371 -10.51 -13.09 8.95
N ALA A 372 -9.73 -14.07 8.52
CA ALA A 372 -9.77 -14.61 7.15
C ALA A 372 -11.17 -15.11 6.80
N GLY A 373 -11.69 -14.65 5.66
CA GLY A 373 -13.05 -15.01 5.20
C GLY A 373 -14.22 -14.31 5.90
N ILE A 374 -13.98 -13.52 6.94
CA ILE A 374 -15.04 -12.85 7.70
C ILE A 374 -14.88 -11.33 7.65
N THR A 375 -13.75 -10.80 8.11
CA THR A 375 -13.51 -9.35 8.22
C THR A 375 -12.29 -8.88 7.44
N GLN A 376 -11.46 -9.80 6.95
CA GLN A 376 -10.29 -9.49 6.14
C GLN A 376 -10.71 -8.93 4.77
N THR A 377 -10.59 -7.61 4.61
CA THR A 377 -10.77 -6.91 3.33
C THR A 377 -9.48 -6.92 2.52
N ILE A 378 -9.55 -6.60 1.22
CA ILE A 378 -8.35 -6.54 0.35
C ILE A 378 -7.24 -5.63 0.94
N PRO A 379 -7.51 -4.41 1.45
CA PRO A 379 -6.45 -3.59 2.06
C PRO A 379 -5.79 -4.26 3.27
N ILE A 380 -6.57 -4.99 4.09
CA ILE A 380 -6.03 -5.75 5.22
C ILE A 380 -5.20 -6.93 4.73
N ALA A 381 -5.67 -7.65 3.71
CA ALA A 381 -4.91 -8.75 3.09
C ALA A 381 -3.58 -8.25 2.53
N ILE A 382 -3.54 -7.16 1.76
CA ILE A 382 -2.30 -6.57 1.24
C ILE A 382 -1.30 -6.32 2.36
N TYR A 383 -1.75 -5.69 3.46
CA TYR A 383 -0.88 -5.36 4.59
C TYR A 383 -0.29 -6.62 5.25
N PHE A 384 -1.12 -7.61 5.57
CA PHE A 384 -0.66 -8.81 6.27
C PHE A 384 0.13 -9.76 5.38
N GLU A 385 -0.18 -9.87 4.09
CA GLU A 385 0.61 -10.66 3.13
C GLU A 385 1.99 -10.04 2.91
N TRP A 386 2.07 -8.71 2.82
CA TRP A 386 3.35 -8.01 2.76
C TRP A 386 4.18 -8.21 4.04
N MET A 387 3.58 -8.02 5.21
CA MET A 387 4.25 -8.22 6.50
C MET A 387 4.64 -9.70 6.74
N GLY A 388 3.95 -10.63 6.08
CA GLY A 388 4.25 -12.07 6.12
C GLY A 388 5.29 -12.54 5.10
N GLY A 389 5.85 -11.64 4.28
CA GLY A 389 6.85 -11.98 3.25
C GLY A 389 6.26 -12.52 1.94
N ASN A 390 4.94 -12.61 1.80
CA ASN A 390 4.24 -13.09 0.60
C ASN A 390 4.06 -11.98 -0.43
N THR A 391 5.17 -11.40 -0.89
CA THR A 391 5.17 -10.23 -1.80
C THR A 391 4.38 -10.46 -3.08
N SER A 392 4.43 -11.66 -3.66
CA SER A 392 3.71 -11.99 -4.89
C SER A 392 2.19 -11.89 -4.74
N VAL A 393 1.65 -12.34 -3.60
CA VAL A 393 0.21 -12.27 -3.29
C VAL A 393 -0.20 -10.83 -2.98
N ALA A 394 0.62 -10.09 -2.24
CA ALA A 394 0.39 -8.68 -1.96
C ALA A 394 0.33 -7.85 -3.26
N LEU A 395 1.30 -8.03 -4.16
CA LEU A 395 1.34 -7.35 -5.46
C LEU A 395 0.15 -7.71 -6.34
N PHE A 396 -0.28 -8.97 -6.35
CA PHE A 396 -1.50 -9.38 -7.05
C PHE A 396 -2.71 -8.55 -6.57
N TRP A 397 -2.93 -8.46 -5.26
CA TRP A 397 -4.04 -7.70 -4.71
C TRP A 397 -3.93 -6.19 -4.99
N VAL A 398 -2.73 -5.62 -4.98
CA VAL A 398 -2.49 -4.23 -5.37
C VAL A 398 -2.93 -3.99 -6.81
N VAL A 399 -2.52 -4.86 -7.75
CA VAL A 399 -2.93 -4.76 -9.16
C VAL A 399 -4.44 -4.87 -9.31
N VAL A 400 -5.08 -5.81 -8.59
CA VAL A 400 -6.54 -5.97 -8.59
C VAL A 400 -7.24 -4.71 -8.10
N VAL A 401 -6.78 -4.09 -7.01
CA VAL A 401 -7.38 -2.85 -6.48
C VAL A 401 -7.20 -1.68 -7.45
N ILE A 402 -6.03 -1.54 -8.06
CA ILE A 402 -5.77 -0.49 -9.06
C ILE A 402 -6.69 -0.68 -10.27
N ALA A 403 -6.75 -1.89 -10.83
CA ALA A 403 -7.59 -2.20 -11.98
C ALA A 403 -9.07 -1.96 -11.67
N PHE A 404 -9.55 -2.42 -10.52
CA PHE A 404 -10.92 -2.21 -10.08
C PHE A 404 -11.24 -0.71 -9.89
N SER A 405 -10.36 0.03 -9.22
CA SER A 405 -10.54 1.47 -9.00
C SER A 405 -10.56 2.23 -10.32
N PHE A 406 -9.68 1.87 -11.26
CA PHE A 406 -9.68 2.44 -12.61
C PHE A 406 -10.98 2.15 -13.35
N LEU A 407 -11.46 0.90 -13.34
CA LEU A 407 -12.72 0.53 -13.99
C LEU A 407 -13.92 1.29 -13.41
N VAL A 408 -13.98 1.43 -12.08
CA VAL A 408 -15.00 2.21 -11.39
C VAL A 408 -14.93 3.67 -11.84
N ILE A 409 -13.76 4.31 -11.79
CA ILE A 409 -13.59 5.71 -12.23
C ILE A 409 -13.95 5.90 -13.70
N LEU A 410 -13.49 4.99 -14.57
CA LEU A 410 -13.78 5.03 -16.00
C LEU A 410 -15.29 4.94 -16.27
N PHE A 411 -15.99 4.02 -15.61
CA PHE A 411 -17.43 3.86 -15.74
C PHE A 411 -18.18 5.13 -15.31
N ILE A 412 -17.76 5.77 -14.21
CA ILE A 412 -18.35 7.04 -13.75
C ILE A 412 -18.13 8.16 -14.75
N ASN A 413 -16.91 8.32 -15.24
CA ASN A 413 -16.57 9.39 -16.18
C ASN A 413 -17.39 9.24 -17.47
N MET A 414 -17.55 8.00 -17.93
CA MET A 414 -18.41 7.68 -19.07
C MET A 414 -19.89 7.99 -18.80
N TYR A 415 -20.41 7.60 -17.63
CA TYR A 415 -21.80 7.87 -17.24
C TYR A 415 -22.08 9.38 -17.07
N THR A 416 -21.15 10.11 -16.46
CA THR A 416 -21.25 11.56 -16.23
C THR A 416 -21.12 12.34 -17.54
N ALA A 417 -20.21 11.95 -18.43
CA ALA A 417 -20.11 12.54 -19.76
C ALA A 417 -21.38 12.32 -20.58
N HIS A 418 -22.05 11.17 -20.39
CA HIS A 418 -23.34 10.90 -21.04
C HIS A 418 -24.45 11.81 -20.49
N SER A 419 -24.52 12.04 -19.17
CA SER A 419 -25.53 12.91 -18.56
C SER A 419 -25.34 14.40 -18.91
N GLN A 420 -24.10 14.87 -19.03
CA GLN A 420 -23.82 16.25 -19.46
C GLN A 420 -24.24 16.52 -20.91
N LYS A 421 -24.09 15.54 -21.82
CA LYS A 421 -24.57 15.65 -23.20
C LYS A 421 -26.08 15.87 -23.31
N TYR A 422 -26.88 15.42 -22.34
CA TYR A 422 -28.32 15.72 -22.29
C TYR A 422 -28.59 17.19 -21.91
N ARG A 423 -27.79 17.76 -21.01
CA ARG A 423 -27.91 19.17 -20.59
C ARG A 423 -27.54 20.14 -21.72
N GLU A 424 -26.58 19.77 -22.57
CA GLU A 424 -26.21 20.55 -23.75
C GLU A 424 -27.25 20.50 -24.88
N ARG A 425 -28.04 19.43 -24.99
CA ARG A 425 -29.07 19.27 -26.03
C ARG A 425 -30.32 20.12 -25.80
N GLY A 426 -30.52 20.64 -24.58
CA GLY A 426 -31.62 21.55 -24.24
C GLY A 426 -31.36 23.03 -24.55
N LEU A 427 -30.11 23.42 -24.82
CA LEU A 427 -29.74 24.81 -25.13
C LEU A 427 -29.86 25.06 -26.64
N SER A 428 -30.67 26.05 -27.02
CA SER A 428 -30.71 26.60 -28.38
C SER A 428 -29.30 27.05 -28.82
N ARG A 429 -29.01 27.01 -30.12
CA ARG A 429 -27.71 27.47 -30.66
C ARG A 429 -27.34 28.88 -30.18
N ALA A 430 -28.32 29.73 -29.89
CA ALA A 430 -28.14 31.06 -29.33
C ALA A 430 -27.62 31.02 -27.88
N GLU A 431 -28.25 30.22 -27.02
CA GLU A 431 -27.87 30.08 -25.60
C GLU A 431 -26.50 29.43 -25.44
N ARG A 432 -26.12 28.51 -26.34
CA ARG A 432 -24.74 27.96 -26.40
C ARG A 432 -23.69 29.02 -26.70
N LYS A 433 -24.00 29.99 -27.56
CA LYS A 433 -23.08 31.07 -27.92
C LYS A 433 -22.93 32.06 -26.78
N GLN A 434 -24.03 32.34 -26.07
CA GLN A 434 -24.06 33.22 -24.90
C GLN A 434 -23.36 32.59 -23.68
N ALA A 435 -23.59 31.30 -23.39
CA ALA A 435 -22.91 30.58 -22.31
C ALA A 435 -21.40 30.43 -22.56
N LYS A 436 -20.97 30.20 -23.81
CA LYS A 436 -19.54 30.23 -24.16
C LYS A 436 -18.92 31.63 -24.06
N GLY A 437 -19.68 32.68 -24.40
CA GLY A 437 -19.25 34.06 -24.21
C GLY A 437 -19.02 34.42 -22.75
N LEU A 438 -19.94 33.99 -21.87
CA LEU A 438 -19.85 34.21 -20.42
C LEU A 438 -18.73 33.38 -19.76
N ALA A 439 -18.56 32.12 -20.17
CA ALA A 439 -17.48 31.27 -19.65
C ALA A 439 -16.09 31.75 -20.09
N GLY A 440 -15.95 32.27 -21.31
CA GLY A 440 -14.70 32.86 -21.80
C GLY A 440 -14.35 34.20 -21.15
N GLN A 441 -15.31 34.87 -20.52
CA GLN A 441 -15.11 36.15 -19.84
C GLN A 441 -14.71 35.99 -18.36
N GLY A 442 -14.99 34.82 -17.76
CA GLY A 442 -14.53 34.47 -16.41
C GLY A 442 -13.09 33.94 -16.35
N ASP A 443 -12.57 33.42 -17.46
CA ASP A 443 -11.21 32.88 -17.57
C ASP A 443 -10.15 33.97 -17.87
N SER A 444 -10.59 35.21 -18.10
CA SER A 444 -9.74 36.38 -18.33
C SER A 444 -9.59 37.32 -17.13
N LEU A 445 -10.16 36.96 -15.97
CA LEU A 445 -10.01 37.73 -14.72
C LEU A 445 -9.20 36.92 -13.70
N ASP A 446 -7.91 37.20 -13.77
CA ASP A 446 -6.83 37.11 -12.78
C ASP A 446 -6.05 35.80 -12.54
N PRO A 447 -4.73 35.79 -12.86
CA PRO A 447 -3.72 35.20 -11.99
C PRO A 447 -3.46 36.15 -10.80
N VAL A 448 -3.04 35.58 -9.67
CA VAL A 448 -2.73 36.24 -8.38
C VAL A 448 -3.91 36.24 -7.40
N GLY A 449 -3.77 35.44 -6.34
CA GLY A 449 -4.80 35.22 -5.33
C GLY A 449 -4.92 36.32 -4.28
N GLY A 450 -5.94 36.16 -3.43
CA GLY A 450 -6.17 36.92 -2.21
C GLY A 450 -7.39 37.84 -2.29
N ASP A 451 -8.24 37.77 -1.27
CA ASP A 451 -9.36 38.69 -0.97
C ASP A 451 -10.60 38.67 -1.89
N ALA A 452 -11.40 37.63 -1.71
CA ALA A 452 -12.85 37.73 -1.85
C ALA A 452 -13.40 38.69 -0.76
N LEU A 453 -13.50 40.01 -1.05
CA LEU A 453 -14.42 41.01 -0.44
C LEU A 453 -13.98 42.47 -0.69
N ARG A 454 -14.01 42.93 -1.94
CA ARG A 454 -14.01 44.36 -2.36
C ARG A 454 -13.91 44.30 -3.88
N ILE A 455 -14.99 44.48 -4.63
CA ILE A 455 -15.22 45.70 -5.43
C ILE A 455 -16.59 45.45 -6.06
N ASP A 456 -17.64 45.98 -5.43
CA ASP A 456 -18.97 46.07 -6.05
C ASP A 456 -19.72 47.32 -5.54
N ARG A 457 -18.97 48.42 -5.39
CA ARG A 457 -19.54 49.73 -5.01
C ARG A 457 -19.61 50.71 -6.18
N GLU A 458 -18.75 50.57 -7.19
CA GLU A 458 -18.75 51.44 -8.37
C GLU A 458 -19.77 50.99 -9.41
N ALA A 459 -19.90 49.67 -9.65
CA ALA A 459 -20.95 49.12 -10.52
C ALA A 459 -22.37 49.37 -9.97
N LEU A 460 -22.55 49.31 -8.64
CA LEU A 460 -23.80 49.66 -7.98
C LEU A 460 -24.09 51.17 -8.03
N ALA A 461 -23.06 52.03 -8.08
CA ALA A 461 -23.21 53.48 -8.17
C ALA A 461 -23.52 53.97 -9.59
N GLU A 462 -23.06 53.26 -10.62
CA GLU A 462 -23.45 53.51 -12.02
C GLU A 462 -24.90 53.10 -12.29
N LEU A 463 -25.34 51.96 -11.76
CA LEU A 463 -26.72 51.49 -11.96
C LEU A 463 -27.78 52.41 -11.30
N MET A 464 -27.42 53.12 -10.22
CA MET A 464 -28.31 54.09 -9.56
C MET A 464 -28.28 55.49 -10.18
N ARG A 465 -27.40 55.77 -11.15
CA ARG A 465 -27.35 57.07 -11.84
C ARG A 465 -28.28 57.18 -13.06
N ASP A 466 -28.71 56.05 -13.63
CA ASP A 466 -29.49 56.04 -14.88
C ASP A 466 -31.01 56.19 -14.70
N ASP A 467 -31.54 56.16 -13.48
CA ASP A 467 -32.99 56.28 -13.21
C ASP A 467 -33.47 57.71 -12.88
N ALA A 468 -32.64 58.74 -13.11
CA ALA A 468 -33.00 60.12 -12.79
C ALA A 468 -32.78 61.12 -13.95
N ALA A 469 -33.60 61.06 -15.01
CA ALA A 469 -33.93 62.27 -15.79
C ALA A 469 -35.30 62.19 -16.50
N PRO A 470 -36.13 63.25 -16.47
CA PRO A 470 -37.53 63.22 -16.87
C PRO A 470 -37.72 63.50 -18.37
N ARG A 471 -38.63 62.76 -19.02
CA ARG A 471 -39.19 63.14 -20.32
C ARG A 471 -40.24 64.24 -20.13
N GLY A 472 -39.84 65.50 -20.31
CA GLY A 472 -40.75 66.62 -20.50
C GLY A 472 -41.26 66.68 -21.94
N GLY A 473 -42.58 66.59 -22.12
CA GLY A 473 -43.26 66.80 -23.40
C GLY A 473 -43.49 68.30 -23.68
N ARG A 474 -43.54 68.62 -24.97
CA ARG A 474 -44.25 69.78 -25.53
C ARG A 474 -45.45 69.26 -26.30
#